data_AF-A0A920N389-F1
#
_entry.id   AF-A0A920N389-F1
#
_cell.length_a   1.000
_cell.length_b   1.000
_cell.length_c   1.000
_cell.angle_alpha   90.00
_cell.angle_beta   90.00
_cell.angle_gamma   90.00
#
_symmetry.space_group_name_H-M   'P 1'
#
loop_
_entity.id
_entity.type
_entity.pdbx_description
1 polymer ?
#
loop_
_entity_poly.entity_id
_entity_poly.type
_entity_poly.pdbx_seq_one_letter_code
_entity_poly.pdbx_strand_id
1 'polypeptide(L)'
;MSTIPNDPASDHSVESPTEAPARRSRLGRGLAGLVGMSQFGPTEEELVAEHVAGLPSAVEPDEDGPAGDGELLEISVESLVRNPYQPRKDFDAEAMQELVDSIAQHGVLSPLLGRPDGGNRYQ
;
A
#
# COMPACT_ATOMS: atom_id res chain seq x y z
N MET A 1 -15.40 -59.16 -42.93
CA MET A 1 -15.25 -57.87 -43.63
C MET A 1 -15.90 -56.80 -42.74
N SER A 2 -15.09 -55.88 -42.21
CA SER A 2 -15.53 -54.69 -41.45
C SER A 2 -16.37 -53.76 -42.32
N THR A 3 -17.39 -53.11 -41.74
CA THR A 3 -17.78 -51.70 -42.01
C THR A 3 -18.79 -51.22 -40.94
N ILE A 4 -18.27 -50.38 -40.05
CA ILE A 4 -18.83 -49.18 -39.37
C ILE A 4 -20.35 -49.10 -39.09
N PRO A 5 -20.71 -48.76 -37.83
CA PRO A 5 -21.65 -47.66 -37.55
C PRO A 5 -20.94 -46.58 -36.71
N ASN A 6 -20.67 -45.39 -37.25
CA ASN A 6 -21.49 -44.18 -37.19
C ASN A 6 -21.80 -43.73 -35.75
N ASP A 7 -20.98 -42.81 -35.26
CA ASP A 7 -21.26 -41.97 -34.11
C ASP A 7 -22.30 -40.93 -34.53
N PRO A 8 -23.35 -40.71 -33.72
CA PRO A 8 -23.51 -39.34 -33.28
C PRO A 8 -24.05 -39.21 -31.84
N ALA A 9 -23.32 -38.46 -31.04
CA ALA A 9 -23.80 -37.61 -29.95
C ALA A 9 -24.40 -38.30 -28.71
N SER A 10 -23.63 -38.27 -27.63
CA SER A 10 -24.18 -38.10 -26.28
C SER A 10 -23.24 -37.20 -25.48
N ASP A 11 -23.64 -35.94 -25.47
CA ASP A 11 -23.47 -35.00 -24.37
C ASP A 11 -23.62 -35.69 -23.01
N HIS A 12 -22.65 -35.50 -22.12
CA HIS A 12 -22.85 -35.05 -20.74
C HIS A 12 -21.53 -35.09 -19.96
N SER A 13 -20.95 -33.90 -19.82
CA SER A 13 -20.57 -33.32 -18.53
C SER A 13 -19.95 -34.25 -17.48
N VAL A 14 -18.62 -34.13 -17.39
CA VAL A 14 -17.87 -33.93 -16.14
C VAL A 14 -18.72 -33.88 -14.86
N GLU A 15 -18.54 -34.86 -13.99
CA GLU A 15 -18.71 -34.63 -12.56
C GLU A 15 -17.74 -35.49 -11.75
N SER A 16 -16.87 -34.82 -11.01
CA SER A 16 -16.11 -35.40 -9.91
C SER A 16 -16.33 -34.47 -8.72
N PRO A 17 -17.07 -34.87 -7.67
CA PRO A 17 -17.13 -34.10 -6.46
C PRO A 17 -16.27 -34.75 -5.38
N THR A 18 -15.22 -34.04 -4.96
CA THR A 18 -14.71 -34.13 -3.58
C THR A 18 -14.16 -32.75 -3.20
N GLU A 19 -15.09 -31.91 -2.79
CA GLU A 19 -15.08 -31.07 -1.58
C GLU A 19 -13.70 -30.67 -0.98
N ALA A 20 -13.34 -29.38 -1.19
CA ALA A 20 -12.90 -28.31 -0.26
C ALA A 20 -11.86 -28.60 0.89
N PRO A 21 -11.01 -27.62 1.33
CA PRO A 21 -11.38 -26.20 1.47
C PRO A 21 -10.34 -25.12 1.11
N ALA A 22 -10.86 -23.88 1.04
CA ALA A 22 -10.23 -22.61 0.72
C ALA A 22 -8.98 -22.25 1.54
N ARG A 23 -7.93 -21.74 0.88
CA ARG A 23 -6.83 -21.03 1.55
C ARG A 23 -7.21 -19.55 1.73
N ARG A 24 -7.13 -19.14 2.99
CA ARG A 24 -7.60 -17.88 3.56
C ARG A 24 -6.68 -16.71 3.19
N SER A 25 -7.32 -15.59 2.87
CA SER A 25 -6.78 -14.23 2.89
C SER A 25 -5.83 -14.00 4.06
N ARG A 26 -4.66 -13.39 3.78
CA ARG A 26 -3.88 -12.63 4.75
C ARG A 26 -3.22 -11.40 4.13
N LEU A 27 -4.00 -10.60 3.38
CA LEU A 27 -3.75 -9.15 3.35
C LEU A 27 -4.23 -8.60 4.70
N GLY A 28 -3.39 -8.63 5.72
CA GLY A 28 -3.85 -8.21 7.05
C GLY A 28 -2.83 -8.28 8.16
N ARG A 29 -1.52 -8.17 7.85
CA ARG A 29 -0.45 -8.26 8.85
C ARG A 29 0.71 -7.29 8.57
N GLY A 30 0.52 -6.26 7.74
CA GLY A 30 1.63 -5.41 7.26
C GLY A 30 1.82 -4.06 7.98
N LEU A 31 0.79 -3.52 8.65
CA LEU A 31 0.90 -2.20 9.30
C LEU A 31 1.13 -2.28 10.82
N ALA A 32 0.65 -3.34 11.46
CA ALA A 32 0.87 -3.55 12.89
C ALA A 32 2.34 -3.88 13.24
N GLY A 33 3.17 -4.21 12.25
CA GLY A 33 4.62 -4.38 12.42
C GLY A 33 5.44 -3.09 12.26
N LEU A 34 4.80 -1.97 11.86
CA LEU A 34 5.45 -0.69 11.57
C LEU A 34 5.19 0.36 12.66
N VAL A 35 4.24 0.12 13.57
CA VAL A 35 3.91 1.02 14.68
C VAL A 35 4.52 0.47 15.96
N GLY A 36 5.83 0.53 16.03
CA GLY A 36 6.62 -0.01 17.13
C GLY A 36 7.89 0.80 17.34
N MET A 37 7.79 2.12 17.52
CA MET A 37 8.74 2.87 18.33
C MET A 37 8.06 4.13 18.89
N SER A 38 7.75 4.05 20.17
CA SER A 38 7.68 5.16 21.12
C SER A 38 8.63 6.29 20.77
N GLN A 39 8.15 7.56 20.77
CA GLN A 39 8.69 8.67 21.59
C GLN A 39 8.13 10.05 21.19
N PHE A 40 6.91 10.37 21.65
CA PHE A 40 6.41 11.72 21.99
C PHE A 40 5.17 11.47 22.87
N GLY A 41 5.26 11.07 24.14
CA GLY A 41 5.72 11.78 25.34
C GLY A 41 4.69 11.43 26.43
N PRO A 42 5.08 11.22 27.71
CA PRO A 42 4.13 10.76 28.72
C PRO A 42 3.39 11.93 29.38
N THR A 43 2.06 11.94 29.25
CA THR A 43 1.10 12.71 30.08
C THR A 43 -0.27 12.06 29.84
N GLU A 44 -1.07 11.67 30.81
CA GLU A 44 -1.06 11.73 32.26
C GLU A 44 -1.77 10.43 32.70
N GLU A 45 -1.21 9.71 33.68
CA GLU A 45 -1.92 8.67 34.44
C GLU A 45 -2.20 7.35 33.67
N GLU A 46 -1.37 6.32 33.88
CA GLU A 46 -1.80 5.22 34.75
C GLU A 46 -2.99 4.41 34.19
N LEU A 47 -2.83 3.64 33.12
CA LEU A 47 -3.77 2.55 32.83
C LEU A 47 -3.03 1.28 32.38
N VAL A 48 -2.48 0.61 33.40
CA VAL A 48 -2.48 -0.84 33.59
C VAL A 48 -1.75 -1.74 32.58
N ALA A 49 -0.44 -1.82 32.80
CA ALA A 49 0.34 -3.05 32.98
C ALA A 49 -0.37 -4.40 32.71
N GLU A 50 -0.31 -4.92 31.48
CA GLU A 50 -0.25 -6.36 31.21
C GLU A 50 0.03 -6.62 29.73
N HIS A 51 1.26 -6.97 29.35
CA HIS A 51 1.52 -8.07 28.39
C HIS A 51 3.02 -8.37 28.25
N VAL A 52 3.65 -8.67 29.38
CA VAL A 52 5.01 -9.22 29.42
C VAL A 52 5.09 -10.48 28.55
N ALA A 53 6.19 -10.57 27.78
CA ALA A 53 6.82 -11.78 27.22
C ALA A 53 6.67 -12.00 25.70
N GLY A 54 7.74 -11.62 24.99
CA GLY A 54 8.28 -12.46 23.92
C GLY A 54 8.40 -11.79 22.55
N LEU A 55 9.57 -11.22 22.26
CA LEU A 55 10.10 -11.15 20.89
C LEU A 55 11.64 -11.33 20.91
N PRO A 56 12.19 -12.17 20.01
CA PRO A 56 13.63 -12.37 19.89
C PRO A 56 14.34 -11.15 19.32
N SER A 57 15.51 -10.90 19.88
CA SER A 57 16.56 -10.04 19.36
C SER A 57 16.99 -10.48 17.95
N ALA A 58 17.43 -9.51 17.16
CA ALA A 58 18.03 -9.60 15.82
C ALA A 58 17.06 -9.72 14.64
N VAL A 59 16.72 -8.56 14.06
CA VAL A 59 16.49 -8.43 12.62
C VAL A 59 17.44 -7.34 12.16
N GLU A 60 18.46 -7.74 11.39
CA GLU A 60 19.33 -6.81 10.68
C GLU A 60 18.50 -6.10 9.60
N PRO A 61 18.70 -4.80 9.35
CA PRO A 61 17.94 -4.12 8.31
C PRO A 61 18.37 -4.65 6.94
N ASP A 62 17.47 -5.38 6.27
CA ASP A 62 17.57 -5.67 4.85
C ASP A 62 17.43 -4.35 4.06
N GLU A 63 18.58 -3.79 3.68
CA GLU A 63 18.74 -2.66 2.76
C GLU A 63 18.39 -3.10 1.32
N ASP A 64 17.11 -3.38 1.04
CA ASP A 64 16.67 -3.78 -0.31
C ASP A 64 15.45 -2.98 -0.79
N GLY A 65 15.64 -1.67 -0.85
CA GLY A 65 15.00 -0.80 -1.84
C GLY A 65 16.08 0.10 -2.41
N PRO A 66 16.05 0.51 -3.70
CA PRO A 66 16.96 1.54 -4.15
C PRO A 66 16.61 2.81 -3.36
N ALA A 67 17.33 3.04 -2.26
CA ALA A 67 17.62 4.38 -1.77
C ALA A 67 18.43 5.04 -2.89
N GLY A 68 17.75 5.35 -3.99
CA GLY A 68 18.29 6.28 -4.97
C GLY A 68 18.50 7.56 -4.19
N ASP A 69 19.67 8.16 -4.38
CA ASP A 69 20.02 9.46 -3.84
C ASP A 69 19.08 10.50 -4.47
N GLY A 70 17.84 10.55 -3.99
CA GLY A 70 16.84 11.49 -4.43
C GLY A 70 17.32 12.88 -4.03
N GLU A 71 17.57 13.73 -5.02
CA GLU A 71 17.96 15.11 -4.76
C GLU A 71 16.75 15.89 -4.24
N LEU A 72 16.95 16.66 -3.18
CA LEU A 72 15.94 17.61 -2.71
C LEU A 72 15.93 18.82 -3.65
N LEU A 73 14.81 19.01 -4.35
CA LEU A 73 14.65 20.07 -5.34
C LEU A 73 13.49 20.99 -4.96
N GLU A 74 13.71 22.29 -5.08
CA GLU A 74 12.62 23.27 -5.09
C GLU A 74 12.11 23.44 -6.53
N ILE A 75 10.84 23.13 -6.74
CA ILE A 75 10.20 23.16 -8.05
C ILE A 75 8.98 24.08 -8.04
N SER A 76 8.79 24.83 -9.13
CA SER A 76 7.60 25.67 -9.30
C SER A 76 6.35 24.81 -9.43
N VAL A 77 5.27 25.16 -8.73
CA VAL A 77 4.00 24.41 -8.74
C VAL A 77 3.42 24.26 -10.15
N GLU A 78 3.65 25.24 -11.04
CA GLU A 78 3.22 25.20 -12.44
C GLU A 78 3.90 24.10 -13.28
N SER A 79 5.06 23.60 -12.82
CA SER A 79 5.79 22.53 -13.49
C SER A 79 5.31 21.13 -13.11
N LEU A 80 4.47 21.02 -12.06
CA LEU A 80 3.93 19.77 -11.57
C LEU A 80 2.75 19.28 -12.42
N VAL A 81 2.73 17.98 -12.68
CA VAL A 81 1.70 17.29 -13.45
C VAL A 81 1.09 16.22 -12.56
N ARG A 82 -0.24 16.14 -12.53
CA ARG A 82 -0.91 15.07 -11.80
C ARG A 82 -0.52 13.71 -12.38
N ASN A 83 -0.09 12.79 -11.50
CA ASN A 83 0.11 11.40 -11.88
C ASN A 83 -1.23 10.75 -12.34
N PRO A 84 -1.35 10.29 -13.60
CA PRO A 84 -2.57 9.66 -14.11
C PRO A 84 -2.88 8.33 -13.45
N TYR A 85 -1.88 7.69 -12.83
CA TYR A 85 -2.00 6.41 -12.13
C TYR A 85 -2.32 6.58 -10.64
N GLN A 86 -2.63 7.80 -10.17
CA GLN A 86 -3.02 8.04 -8.77
C GLN A 86 -4.33 7.29 -8.44
N PRO A 87 -4.32 6.32 -7.50
CA PRO A 87 -5.50 5.50 -7.20
C PRO A 87 -6.55 6.29 -6.42
N ARG A 88 -6.12 7.16 -5.50
CA ARG A 88 -7.02 8.05 -4.76
C ARG A 88 -7.35 9.26 -5.65
N LYS A 89 -8.60 9.31 -6.12
CA LYS A 89 -9.12 10.40 -6.97
C LYS A 89 -10.05 11.34 -6.22
N ASP A 90 -10.80 10.79 -5.26
CA ASP A 90 -11.75 11.53 -4.45
C ASP A 90 -11.09 12.03 -3.16
N PHE A 91 -11.38 13.30 -2.85
CA PHE A 91 -10.97 13.98 -1.65
C PHE A 91 -12.20 14.58 -1.00
N ASP A 92 -12.31 14.41 0.32
CA ASP A 92 -13.32 15.10 1.09
C ASP A 92 -13.00 16.60 1.12
N ALA A 93 -14.02 17.44 0.95
CA ALA A 93 -13.84 18.87 0.80
C ALA A 93 -13.43 19.54 2.12
N GLU A 94 -13.95 19.06 3.25
CA GLU A 94 -13.62 19.59 4.58
C GLU A 94 -12.18 19.24 4.94
N ALA A 95 -11.79 17.97 4.79
CA ALA A 95 -10.42 17.53 5.00
C ALA A 95 -9.40 18.21 4.05
N MET A 96 -9.80 18.55 2.82
CA MET A 96 -8.95 19.32 1.91
C MET A 96 -8.74 20.75 2.41
N GLN A 97 -9.79 21.39 2.94
CA GLN A 97 -9.69 22.74 3.47
C GLN A 97 -8.78 22.78 4.70
N GLU A 98 -8.91 21.83 5.61
CA GLU A 98 -8.03 21.69 6.78
C GLU A 98 -6.56 21.54 6.37
N LEU A 99 -6.28 20.76 5.31
CA LEU A 99 -4.93 20.60 4.79
C LEU A 99 -4.38 21.91 4.21
N VAL A 100 -5.19 22.66 3.47
CA VAL A 100 -4.79 23.96 2.92
C VAL A 100 -4.47 24.93 4.05
N ASP A 101 -5.31 24.99 5.09
CA ASP A 101 -5.10 25.87 6.23
C ASP A 101 -3.83 25.49 7.02
N SER A 102 -3.53 24.19 7.13
CA SER A 102 -2.31 23.69 7.75
C SER A 102 -1.06 24.04 6.92
N ILE A 103 -1.11 23.84 5.60
CA ILE A 103 -0.01 24.21 4.69
C ILE A 103 0.22 25.73 4.71
N ALA A 104 -0.84 26.53 4.80
CA ALA A 104 -0.72 27.98 4.89
C ALA A 104 -0.03 28.46 6.20
N GLN A 105 -0.24 27.74 7.31
CA GLN A 105 0.33 28.08 8.62
C GLN A 105 1.76 27.55 8.79
N HIS A 106 2.02 26.32 8.36
CA HIS A 106 3.26 25.61 8.66
C HIS A 106 4.13 25.32 7.43
N GLY A 107 3.63 25.58 6.23
CA GLY A 107 4.26 25.15 4.99
C GLY A 107 4.08 23.66 4.71
N VAL A 108 4.77 23.16 3.69
CA VAL A 108 4.80 21.74 3.36
C VAL A 108 5.87 21.06 4.22
N LEU A 109 5.44 20.23 5.18
CA LEU A 109 6.34 19.58 6.14
C LEU A 109 7.16 18.44 5.53
N SER A 110 6.57 17.73 4.58
CA SER A 110 7.18 16.54 3.96
C SER A 110 7.45 16.79 2.49
N PRO A 111 8.69 16.57 2.00
CA PRO A 111 8.99 16.63 0.58
C PRO A 111 8.09 15.69 -0.21
N LEU A 112 7.68 16.14 -1.40
CA LEU A 112 6.93 15.31 -2.33
C LEU A 112 7.90 14.44 -3.13
N LEU A 113 7.52 13.17 -3.32
CA LEU A 113 8.22 12.28 -4.24
C LEU A 113 7.72 12.56 -5.65
N GLY A 114 8.65 12.69 -6.60
CA GLY A 114 8.32 12.92 -7.99
C GLY A 114 9.39 12.42 -8.93
N ARG A 115 9.07 12.43 -10.20
CA ARG A 115 10.01 12.11 -11.29
C ARG A 115 9.91 13.14 -12.42
N PRO A 116 10.97 13.32 -13.23
CA PRO A 116 10.88 14.12 -14.44
C PRO A 116 9.83 13.53 -15.42
N ASP A 117 8.99 14.40 -15.99
CA ASP A 117 7.97 14.06 -17.00
C ASP A 117 8.34 14.63 -18.39
N GLY A 118 9.63 14.86 -18.61
CA GLY A 118 10.18 15.46 -19.84
C GLY A 118 10.24 16.99 -19.80
N GLY A 119 11.29 17.53 -20.42
CA GLY A 119 11.59 18.96 -20.32
C GLY A 119 11.84 19.38 -18.88
N ASN A 120 11.18 20.46 -18.44
CA ASN A 120 11.29 21.02 -17.09
C ASN A 120 10.02 20.76 -16.26
N ARG A 121 9.40 19.58 -16.42
CA ARG A 121 8.16 19.17 -15.74
C ARG A 121 8.39 17.96 -14.85
N TYR A 122 7.58 17.84 -13.80
CA TYR A 122 7.65 16.77 -12.81
C TYR A 122 6.26 16.16 -12.60
N GLN A 123 6.20 14.87 -12.24
CA GLN A 123 4.98 14.10 -12.00
C GLN A 123 5.02 13.38 -10.66
#